data_AF-A0A060CH98-F1
#
_entry.id   AF-A0A060CH98-F1
#
_cell.length_a   1.000
_cell.length_b   1.000
_cell.length_c   1.000
_cell.angle_alpha   90.00
_cell.angle_beta   90.00
_cell.angle_gamma   90.00
#
_symmetry.space_group_name_H-M   'P 1'
#
loop_
_entity.id
_entity.type
_entity.pdbx_description
1 polymer ?
#
loop_
_entity_poly.entity_id
_entity_poly.type
_entity_poly.pdbx_seq_one_letter_code
_entity_poly.pdbx_strand_id
1 'polypeptide(L)'
;MFDEEGTVGVPSGEFTDYAHINGAKSYGILYLDGFFGLKPGMITDLLKKDSSGNYLIVNKMIEMAKYYGFDGWFVNEEANGAFDQEQPVLKYEDMVDILNQFTEQAKKESEKTGDDIGIISYTNSGTLEYNNSST
;
A
#
# COMPACT_ATOMS: atom_id res chain seq x y z
N MET A 1 0.06 -15.64 -7.49
CA MET A 1 -1.25 -16.12 -7.98
C MET A 1 -2.19 -14.95 -7.78
N PHE A 2 -2.66 -14.38 -8.89
CA PHE A 2 -3.39 -13.12 -8.95
C PHE A 2 -4.85 -13.46 -9.15
N ASP A 3 -5.72 -13.03 -8.23
CA ASP A 3 -7.18 -13.15 -8.42
C ASP A 3 -7.77 -11.74 -8.63
N GLU A 4 -8.83 -11.67 -9.42
CA GLU A 4 -9.50 -10.49 -10.01
C GLU A 4 -10.15 -9.52 -8.99
N GLU A 5 -9.78 -9.60 -7.70
CA GLU A 5 -10.53 -9.02 -6.59
C GLU A 5 -9.74 -7.93 -5.83
N GLY A 6 -8.45 -7.77 -6.12
CA GLY A 6 -7.53 -6.90 -5.39
C GLY A 6 -6.22 -7.64 -5.11
N THR A 7 -5.09 -7.01 -5.40
CA THR A 7 -3.79 -7.69 -5.43
C THR A 7 -2.80 -7.03 -4.49
N VAL A 8 -2.23 -7.83 -3.59
CA VAL A 8 -0.95 -7.53 -2.92
C VAL A 8 0.15 -8.21 -3.71
N GLY A 9 0.91 -7.43 -4.48
CA GLY A 9 2.03 -7.91 -5.28
C GLY A 9 3.36 -7.55 -4.62
N VAL A 10 4.11 -8.57 -4.19
CA VAL A 10 5.48 -8.40 -3.69
C VAL A 10 6.45 -8.65 -4.86
N PRO A 11 7.46 -7.78 -5.08
CA PRO A 11 8.45 -8.01 -6.13
C PRO A 11 9.28 -9.26 -5.81
N SER A 12 9.68 -10.01 -6.83
CA SER A 12 10.63 -11.11 -6.61
C SER A 12 12.02 -10.57 -6.29
N GLY A 13 12.78 -11.29 -5.47
CA GLY A 13 14.15 -10.91 -5.10
C GLY A 13 15.04 -10.61 -6.32
N GLU A 14 14.93 -11.37 -7.42
CA GLU A 14 15.72 -11.11 -8.64
C GLU A 14 15.49 -9.71 -9.24
N PHE A 15 14.23 -9.25 -9.26
CA PHE A 15 13.88 -7.90 -9.72
C PHE A 15 14.32 -6.83 -8.73
N THR A 16 14.19 -7.09 -7.43
CA THR A 16 14.66 -6.20 -6.38
C THR A 16 16.17 -6.02 -6.44
N ASP A 17 16.94 -7.10 -6.52
CA ASP A 17 18.39 -7.09 -6.68
C ASP A 17 18.80 -6.33 -7.95
N TYR A 18 18.14 -6.60 -9.07
CA TYR A 18 18.42 -5.91 -10.32
C TYR A 18 18.16 -4.39 -10.22
N ALA A 19 17.07 -3.98 -9.56
CA ALA A 19 16.78 -2.58 -9.31
C ALA A 19 17.88 -1.93 -8.45
N HIS A 20 18.23 -2.57 -7.34
CA HIS A 20 19.24 -2.08 -6.39
C HIS A 20 20.63 -1.96 -7.00
N ILE A 21 21.07 -2.93 -7.80
CA ILE A 21 22.37 -2.88 -8.51
C ILE A 21 22.45 -1.65 -9.43
N ASN A 22 21.31 -1.19 -9.95
CA ASN A 22 21.21 -0.01 -10.81
C ASN A 22 20.85 1.28 -10.02
N GLY A 23 20.85 1.23 -8.69
CA GLY A 23 20.50 2.37 -7.83
C GLY A 23 19.02 2.77 -7.89
N ALA A 24 18.15 1.89 -8.38
CA ALA A 24 16.71 2.11 -8.43
C ALA A 24 16.02 1.44 -7.23
N LYS A 25 14.92 2.05 -6.77
CA LYS A 25 14.04 1.47 -5.75
C LYS A 25 13.09 0.44 -6.37
N SER A 26 12.80 -0.62 -5.63
CA SER A 26 11.86 -1.69 -5.93
C SER A 26 10.62 -1.53 -5.05
N TYR A 27 9.44 -1.43 -5.64
CA TYR A 27 8.18 -1.26 -4.91
C TYR A 27 7.25 -2.45 -5.13
N GLY A 28 6.62 -2.92 -4.05
CA GLY A 28 5.42 -3.76 -4.14
C GLY A 28 4.20 -2.96 -4.59
N ILE A 29 3.12 -3.65 -4.92
CA ILE A 29 1.85 -3.03 -5.31
C ILE A 29 0.70 -3.47 -4.40
N LEU A 30 -0.06 -2.51 -3.90
CA LEU A 30 -1.41 -2.72 -3.38
C LEU A 30 -2.39 -2.19 -4.42
N TYR A 31 -3.10 -3.09 -5.10
CA TYR A 31 -4.09 -2.73 -6.12
C TYR A 31 -5.49 -3.08 -5.64
N LEU A 32 -6.40 -2.11 -5.68
CA LEU A 32 -7.80 -2.26 -5.35
C LEU A 32 -8.63 -1.92 -6.59
N ASP A 33 -9.33 -2.90 -7.17
CA ASP A 33 -9.99 -2.77 -8.48
C ASP A 33 -11.51 -2.92 -8.36
N GLY A 34 -12.20 -1.80 -8.13
CA GLY A 34 -13.66 -1.77 -8.09
C GLY A 34 -14.31 -2.05 -9.44
N PHE A 35 -13.63 -1.75 -10.55
CA PHE A 35 -14.20 -1.90 -11.89
C PHE A 35 -14.34 -3.38 -12.29
N PHE A 36 -13.33 -4.19 -12.00
CA PHE A 36 -13.30 -5.60 -12.39
C PHE A 36 -13.82 -6.58 -11.33
N GLY A 37 -14.17 -6.14 -10.12
CA GLY A 37 -14.94 -7.00 -9.23
C GLY A 37 -14.83 -6.77 -7.73
N LEU A 38 -13.98 -5.85 -7.26
CA LEU A 38 -13.88 -5.58 -5.84
C LEU A 38 -15.19 -5.02 -5.28
N LYS A 39 -15.75 -5.67 -4.26
CA LYS A 39 -17.06 -5.34 -3.66
C LYS A 39 -16.97 -5.03 -2.17
N PRO A 40 -17.97 -4.33 -1.60
CA PRO A 40 -18.06 -4.14 -0.15
C PRO A 40 -18.01 -5.48 0.59
N GLY A 41 -17.21 -5.54 1.66
CA GLY A 41 -17.01 -6.76 2.46
C GLY A 41 -15.84 -7.65 2.02
N MET A 42 -15.25 -7.42 0.85
CA MET A 42 -14.06 -8.19 0.41
C MET A 42 -12.75 -7.63 0.99
N ILE A 43 -12.73 -6.35 1.39
CA ILE A 43 -11.56 -5.69 2.01
C ILE A 43 -11.62 -5.63 3.55
N THR A 44 -12.39 -6.50 4.22
CA THR A 44 -12.55 -6.42 5.68
C THR A 44 -11.22 -6.58 6.44
N ASP A 45 -10.31 -7.40 5.92
CA ASP A 45 -8.99 -7.59 6.53
C ASP A 45 -8.07 -6.38 6.31
N LEU A 46 -8.19 -5.69 5.17
CA LEU A 46 -7.50 -4.42 4.92
C LEU A 46 -7.91 -3.36 5.94
N LEU A 47 -9.20 -3.31 6.26
CA LEU A 47 -9.80 -2.32 7.17
C LEU A 47 -9.71 -2.68 8.66
N LYS A 48 -9.09 -3.82 8.99
CA LYS A 48 -9.00 -4.28 10.37
C LYS A 48 -8.04 -3.40 11.17
N LYS A 49 -8.51 -2.93 12.33
CA LYS A 49 -7.75 -2.09 13.26
C LYS A 49 -7.40 -2.84 14.55
N ASP A 50 -6.32 -2.44 15.21
CA ASP A 50 -6.01 -2.82 16.59
C ASP A 50 -6.86 -2.02 17.60
N SER A 51 -6.67 -2.28 18.90
CA SER A 51 -7.38 -1.59 19.98
C SER A 51 -7.03 -0.09 20.11
N SER A 52 -5.93 0.34 19.48
CA SER A 52 -5.45 1.72 19.46
C SER A 52 -5.91 2.47 18.21
N GLY A 53 -6.64 1.81 17.30
CA GLY A 53 -7.14 2.40 16.05
C GLY A 53 -6.17 2.33 14.88
N ASN A 54 -5.03 1.62 15.01
CA ASN A 54 -4.08 1.48 13.91
C ASN A 54 -4.51 0.37 12.96
N TYR A 55 -4.38 0.60 11.65
CA TYR A 55 -4.64 -0.43 10.64
C TYR A 55 -3.58 -1.52 10.68
N LEU A 56 -4.01 -2.78 10.78
CA LEU A 56 -3.10 -3.92 10.85
C LEU A 56 -2.32 -4.13 9.55
N ILE A 57 -2.90 -3.75 8.40
CA ILE A 57 -2.23 -3.86 7.10
C ILE A 57 -0.96 -2.99 7.04
N VAL A 58 -0.95 -1.82 7.67
CA VAL A 58 0.21 -0.91 7.66
C VAL A 58 1.44 -1.59 8.24
N ASN A 59 1.30 -2.22 9.41
CA ASN A 59 2.37 -2.99 10.04
C ASN A 59 2.87 -4.11 9.12
N LYS A 60 1.95 -4.82 8.45
CA LYS A 60 2.29 -5.93 7.56
C LYS A 60 2.99 -5.47 6.28
N MET A 61 2.60 -4.34 5.72
CA MET A 61 3.26 -3.74 4.56
C MET A 61 4.72 -3.36 4.86
N ILE A 62 4.97 -2.72 6.01
CA ILE A 62 6.33 -2.38 6.46
C ILE A 62 7.13 -3.65 6.77
N GLU A 63 6.54 -4.62 7.47
CA GLU A 63 7.19 -5.90 7.79
C GLU A 63 7.61 -6.66 6.53
N MET A 64 6.74 -6.71 5.51
CA MET A 64 7.04 -7.37 4.23
C MET A 64 8.17 -6.65 3.47
N ALA A 65 8.13 -5.32 3.40
CA ALA A 65 9.18 -4.53 2.74
C ALA A 65 10.55 -4.85 3.34
N LYS A 66 10.65 -4.85 4.67
CA LYS A 66 11.88 -5.19 5.39
C LYS A 66 12.31 -6.65 5.20
N TYR A 67 11.36 -7.58 5.33
CA TYR A 67 11.67 -9.00 5.30
C TYR A 67 12.14 -9.46 3.92
N TYR A 68 11.50 -8.96 2.86
CA TYR A 68 11.83 -9.30 1.48
C TYR A 68 12.84 -8.34 0.83
N GLY A 69 13.19 -7.25 1.51
CA GLY A 69 14.24 -6.31 1.09
C GLY A 69 13.84 -5.34 -0.03
N PHE A 70 12.55 -5.08 -0.23
CA PHE A 70 12.09 -4.06 -1.19
C PHE A 70 11.73 -2.75 -0.48
N ASP A 71 11.70 -1.65 -1.23
CA ASP A 71 11.79 -0.27 -0.69
C ASP A 71 10.42 0.36 -0.36
N GLY A 72 9.34 -0.42 -0.39
CA GLY A 72 8.01 0.05 0.00
C GLY A 72 6.89 -0.30 -0.97
N TRP A 73 5.83 0.51 -0.99
CA TRP A 73 4.60 0.19 -1.72
C TRP A 73 4.12 1.29 -2.68
N PHE A 74 3.67 0.86 -3.86
CA PHE A 74 2.80 1.63 -4.74
C PHE A 74 1.35 1.23 -4.46
N VAL A 75 0.50 2.18 -4.10
CA VAL A 75 -0.93 1.97 -3.87
C VAL A 75 -1.70 2.52 -5.05
N ASN A 76 -2.38 1.63 -5.79
CA ASN A 76 -3.37 2.00 -6.78
C ASN A 76 -4.77 1.77 -6.20
N GLU A 77 -5.39 2.85 -5.71
CA GLU A 77 -6.73 2.82 -5.13
C GLU A 77 -7.78 3.16 -6.18
N GLU A 78 -8.41 2.12 -6.74
CA GLU A 78 -9.55 2.23 -7.66
C GLU A 78 -10.76 1.47 -7.09
N ALA A 79 -10.85 1.33 -5.76
CA ALA A 79 -11.83 0.47 -5.11
C ALA A 79 -13.28 0.91 -5.39
N ASN A 80 -13.48 2.18 -5.72
CA ASN A 80 -14.78 2.76 -6.05
C ASN A 80 -14.97 3.01 -7.56
N GLY A 81 -14.31 2.23 -8.42
CA GLY A 81 -14.34 2.39 -9.88
C GLY A 81 -15.56 1.78 -10.60
N ALA A 82 -16.43 1.03 -9.92
CA ALA A 82 -17.60 0.39 -10.53
C ALA A 82 -18.68 1.41 -10.94
N PHE A 83 -19.31 1.20 -12.10
CA PHE A 83 -20.36 2.09 -12.61
C PHE A 83 -21.70 2.02 -11.86
N ASP A 84 -22.02 0.87 -11.27
CA ASP A 84 -23.30 0.56 -10.63
C ASP A 84 -23.20 0.47 -9.10
N GLN A 85 -22.22 1.17 -8.53
CA GLN A 85 -21.90 1.08 -7.12
C GLN A 85 -22.84 1.92 -6.24
N GLU A 86 -23.69 1.25 -5.46
CA GLU A 86 -24.64 1.91 -4.54
C GLU A 86 -23.98 2.42 -3.25
N GLN A 87 -22.88 1.80 -2.81
CA GLN A 87 -22.16 2.13 -1.57
C GLN A 87 -20.64 2.06 -1.81
N PRO A 88 -19.84 2.97 -1.20
CA PRO A 88 -18.39 2.92 -1.32
C PRO A 88 -17.85 1.58 -0.79
N VAL A 89 -16.94 0.96 -1.56
CA VAL A 89 -16.23 -0.24 -1.15
C VAL A 89 -15.19 0.13 -0.10
N LEU A 90 -14.46 1.22 -0.36
CA LEU A 90 -13.49 1.82 0.54
C LEU A 90 -13.85 3.28 0.76
N LYS A 91 -13.92 3.73 2.02
CA LYS A 91 -14.09 5.16 2.30
C LYS A 91 -12.77 5.88 2.08
N TYR A 92 -12.84 7.08 1.50
CA TYR A 92 -11.67 7.92 1.29
C TYR A 92 -10.89 8.20 2.58
N GLU A 93 -11.60 8.48 3.69
CA GLU A 93 -11.01 8.71 5.01
C GLU A 93 -10.18 7.52 5.50
N ASP A 94 -10.66 6.29 5.26
CA ASP A 94 -9.95 5.09 5.68
C ASP A 94 -8.63 4.95 4.92
N MET A 95 -8.61 5.25 3.61
CA MET A 95 -7.40 5.24 2.80
C MET A 95 -6.40 6.32 3.23
N VAL A 96 -6.87 7.54 3.46
CA VAL A 96 -6.02 8.64 3.95
C VAL A 96 -5.39 8.27 5.29
N ASP A 97 -6.14 7.69 6.21
CA ASP A 97 -5.61 7.23 7.49
C ASP A 97 -4.57 6.11 7.31
N ILE A 98 -4.78 5.16 6.39
CA ILE A 98 -3.79 4.12 6.07
C ILE A 98 -2.49 4.75 5.55
N LEU A 99 -2.57 5.70 4.62
CA LEU A 99 -1.38 6.37 4.05
C LEU A 99 -0.62 7.18 5.11
N ASN A 100 -1.34 7.91 5.95
CA ASN A 100 -0.75 8.69 7.05
C ASN A 100 -0.07 7.77 8.08
N GLN A 101 -0.77 6.73 8.53
CA GLN A 101 -0.21 5.76 9.45
C GLN A 101 1.00 5.05 8.86
N PHE A 102 0.97 4.69 7.57
CA PHE A 102 2.13 4.11 6.89
C PHE A 102 3.31 5.08 6.91
N THR A 103 3.10 6.32 6.49
CA THR A 103 4.17 7.34 6.42
C THR A 103 4.80 7.56 7.80
N GLU A 104 3.98 7.70 8.84
CA GLU A 104 4.47 7.89 10.21
C GLU A 104 5.22 6.68 10.75
N GLN A 105 4.70 5.47 10.53
CA GLN A 105 5.32 4.24 11.04
C GLN A 105 6.59 3.90 10.27
N ALA A 106 6.60 4.07 8.94
CA ALA A 106 7.77 3.89 8.11
C ALA A 106 8.87 4.87 8.52
N LYS A 107 8.56 6.16 8.76
CA LYS A 107 9.53 7.14 9.28
C LYS A 107 10.14 6.70 10.60
N LYS A 108 9.30 6.31 11.58
CA LYS A 108 9.78 5.81 12.89
C LYS A 108 10.65 4.57 12.76
N GLU A 109 10.42 3.75 11.74
CA GLU A 109 11.21 2.55 11.50
C GLU A 109 12.53 2.87 10.79
N SER A 110 12.51 3.79 9.82
CA SER A 110 13.70 4.35 9.17
C SER A 110 14.65 4.98 10.19
N GLU A 111 14.14 5.73 11.16
CA GLU A 111 14.94 6.33 12.24
C GLU A 111 15.66 5.28 13.11
N LYS A 112 15.12 4.07 13.23
CA LYS A 112 15.70 2.99 14.05
C LYS A 112 16.68 2.12 13.27
N THR A 113 16.40 1.87 12.00
CA THR A 113 17.06 0.83 11.19
C THR A 113 18.01 1.41 10.16
N GLY A 114 17.76 2.64 9.69
CA GLY A 114 18.39 3.21 8.51
C GLY A 114 17.75 2.78 7.19
N ASP A 115 16.71 1.92 7.21
CA ASP A 115 15.99 1.49 6.01
C ASP A 115 15.18 2.66 5.43
N ASP A 116 15.15 2.83 4.11
CA ASP A 116 14.34 3.85 3.42
C ASP A 116 13.10 3.19 2.80
N ILE A 117 12.02 3.10 3.60
CA ILE A 117 10.74 2.50 3.19
C ILE A 117 9.77 3.61 2.81
N GLY A 118 9.38 3.66 1.54
CA GLY A 118 8.49 4.67 0.97
C GLY A 118 7.07 4.18 0.67
N ILE A 119 6.18 5.14 0.42
CA ILE A 119 4.87 4.88 -0.17
C ILE A 119 4.58 5.87 -1.28
N ILE A 120 4.05 5.36 -2.37
CA ILE A 120 3.59 6.12 -3.52
C ILE A 120 2.12 5.78 -3.69
N SER A 121 1.25 6.78 -3.84
CA SER A 121 -0.18 6.53 -3.99
C SER A 121 -0.78 7.24 -5.19
N TYR A 122 -1.78 6.58 -5.79
CA TYR A 122 -2.64 7.09 -6.83
C TYR A 122 -4.10 6.86 -6.45
N THR A 123 -4.96 7.82 -6.75
CA THR A 123 -6.41 7.74 -6.53
C THR A 123 -7.17 8.10 -7.80
N ASN A 124 -8.41 7.62 -7.93
CA ASN A 124 -9.31 7.82 -9.08
C ASN A 124 -9.56 9.30 -9.48
N SER A 125 -9.11 10.29 -8.71
CA SER A 125 -9.21 11.73 -9.04
C SER A 125 -7.90 12.37 -9.51
N GLY A 126 -6.86 11.59 -9.79
CA GLY A 126 -5.68 12.03 -10.54
C GLY A 126 -4.57 12.74 -9.74
N THR A 127 -4.58 12.65 -8.41
CA THR A 127 -3.46 13.14 -7.58
C THR A 127 -2.43 12.04 -7.35
N LEU A 128 -1.21 12.23 -7.83
CA LEU A 128 -0.03 11.44 -7.46
C LEU A 128 0.60 12.09 -6.22
N GLU A 129 0.63 11.38 -5.10
CA GLU A 129 1.31 11.84 -3.89
C GLU A 129 2.53 10.96 -3.61
N TYR A 130 3.70 11.60 -3.49
CA TYR A 130 4.97 10.98 -3.15
C TYR A 130 5.42 11.48 -1.77
N ASN A 131 5.37 10.62 -0.76
CA ASN A 131 5.87 10.92 0.58
C ASN A 131 7.26 10.30 0.76
N ASN A 132 8.28 11.15 0.77
CA ASN A 132 9.65 10.75 1.11
C ASN A 132 9.83 10.87 2.63
N SER A 133 10.25 9.79 3.30
CA SER A 133 10.49 9.77 4.76
C SER A 133 11.80 10.47 5.17
N SER A 134 12.55 11.05 4.23
CA SER A 134 13.85 11.69 4.48
C SER A 134 13.74 13.18 4.83
N THR A 135 13.50 13.49 6.11
CA THR A 135 14.11 14.61 6.86
C THR A 135 13.98 14.39 8.36
#